data_AF-A0A522AUI3-F1
#
_entry.id   AF-A0A522AUI3-F1
#
_cell.length_a   1.000
_cell.length_b   1.000
_cell.length_c   1.000
_cell.angle_alpha   90.00
_cell.angle_beta   90.00
_cell.angle_gamma   90.00
#
_symmetry.space_group_name_H-M   'P 1'
#
loop_
_entity.id
_entity.type
_entity.pdbx_description
1 polymer ?
#
loop_
_entity_poly.entity_id
_entity_poly.type
_entity_poly.pdbx_seq_one_letter_code
_entity_poly.pdbx_strand_id
1 'polypeptide(L)'
;MTTDRDFDRIARAWLDLMPDEVPDRVLAAVSQAVATTPQVRRPFDAAFRRVPHMKRSLFGALAAAAIVAVIGLSTLAGIGRRGSTPTPLPSASPAGTPLVPGLAPGLGFPAPAPDVLAGATWIAEVDVIQGLFHDARIRLAVQPGGRQIAVIYQAQHSAQVSQAVTGPPASLSVVSVADGNGCAVGDYGVYGLASATDGATLTLTLVSDDCGPRASLLTRTWTREIDTGNTGGRGVTGSFSPSFLITLPAAKYKAEQGIDWFKLESDVPGRTLAAFHNPAGWTAPCSEDGGSKLPIEPTIAAFTAYLQSLPGFTVEFSDLTIDGHPAVVLTVPSVKTADCPGNRVNEWTTSDPTDNIRWFLGQGDTDVIYLVDVDGELVLLQWLGEAVTRAEEQTLFATVHFTDTLPSTTP
;
A
#
# COMPACT_ATOMS: atom_id res chain seq x y z
N MET A 1 -27.98 -28.11 -33.98
CA MET A 1 -27.65 -28.39 -32.56
C MET A 1 -26.38 -27.64 -32.22
N THR A 2 -26.51 -26.48 -31.58
CA THR A 2 -25.39 -25.66 -31.11
C THR A 2 -25.62 -25.43 -29.63
N THR A 3 -24.96 -26.21 -28.78
CA THR A 3 -24.92 -25.95 -27.34
C THR A 3 -23.84 -24.92 -27.09
N ASP A 4 -24.26 -23.67 -26.96
CA ASP A 4 -23.44 -22.61 -26.40
C ASP A 4 -23.37 -22.80 -24.88
N ARG A 5 -22.25 -23.35 -24.41
CA ARG A 5 -21.96 -23.58 -22.98
C ARG A 5 -21.03 -22.49 -22.51
N ASP A 6 -21.62 -21.35 -22.18
CA ASP A 6 -20.93 -20.25 -21.53
C ASP A 6 -20.46 -20.68 -20.14
N PHE A 7 -19.20 -21.11 -20.07
CA PHE A 7 -18.53 -21.60 -18.87
C PHE A 7 -18.53 -20.55 -17.76
N ASP A 8 -18.38 -19.27 -18.13
CA ASP A 8 -18.33 -18.17 -17.17
C ASP A 8 -19.64 -18.03 -16.40
N ARG A 9 -20.78 -18.23 -17.06
CA ARG A 9 -22.10 -18.21 -16.41
C ARG A 9 -22.27 -19.36 -15.41
N ILE A 10 -21.75 -20.55 -15.74
CA ILE A 10 -21.83 -21.73 -14.86
C ILE A 10 -20.89 -21.56 -13.66
N ALA A 11 -19.68 -21.05 -13.90
CA ALA A 11 -18.71 -20.76 -12.85
C ALA A 11 -19.23 -19.70 -11.88
N ARG A 12 -19.84 -18.62 -12.38
CA ARG A 12 -20.44 -17.56 -11.54
C ARG A 12 -21.61 -18.08 -10.71
N ALA A 13 -22.53 -18.84 -11.31
CA ALA A 13 -23.66 -19.44 -10.60
C ALA A 13 -23.23 -20.49 -9.55
N TRP A 14 -22.09 -21.14 -9.74
CA TRP A 14 -21.54 -22.09 -8.77
C TRP A 14 -20.80 -21.37 -7.62
N LEU A 15 -20.07 -20.29 -7.92
CA LEU A 15 -19.42 -19.44 -6.90
C LEU A 15 -20.45 -18.71 -6.02
N ASP A 16 -21.58 -18.27 -6.59
CA ASP A 16 -22.68 -17.63 -5.84
C ASP A 16 -23.34 -18.58 -4.82
N LEU A 17 -23.20 -19.90 -4.98
CA LEU A 17 -23.76 -20.90 -4.05
C LEU A 17 -22.85 -21.18 -2.84
N MET A 18 -21.63 -20.63 -2.82
CA MET A 18 -20.58 -20.87 -1.80
C MET A 18 -20.61 -22.27 -1.17
N PRO A 19 -20.47 -23.36 -1.95
CA PRO A 19 -20.45 -24.69 -1.37
C PRO A 19 -19.18 -24.89 -0.53
N ASP A 20 -19.33 -25.36 0.70
CA ASP A 20 -18.22 -25.62 1.64
C ASP A 20 -17.23 -26.67 1.12
N GLU A 21 -17.63 -27.50 0.15
CA GLU A 21 -16.77 -28.49 -0.50
C GLU A 21 -16.97 -28.54 -2.02
N VAL A 22 -15.87 -28.60 -2.76
CA VAL A 22 -15.86 -28.81 -4.21
C VAL A 22 -15.90 -30.31 -4.49
N PRO A 23 -16.89 -30.83 -5.24
CA PRO A 23 -16.92 -32.25 -5.56
C PRO A 23 -15.65 -32.68 -6.32
N ASP A 24 -14.99 -33.76 -5.92
CA ASP A 24 -13.74 -34.26 -6.53
C ASP A 24 -13.79 -34.36 -8.06
N ARG A 25 -14.97 -34.67 -8.62
CA ARG A 25 -15.20 -34.73 -10.06
C ARG A 25 -14.97 -33.38 -10.78
N VAL A 26 -15.20 -32.26 -10.10
CA VAL A 26 -14.97 -30.90 -10.62
C VAL A 26 -13.47 -30.62 -10.63
N LEU A 27 -12.75 -30.94 -9.56
CA LEU A 27 -11.29 -30.83 -9.50
C LEU A 27 -10.61 -31.68 -10.59
N ALA A 28 -11.07 -32.92 -10.78
CA ALA A 28 -10.59 -33.79 -11.84
C ALA A 28 -10.87 -33.23 -13.24
N ALA A 29 -12.09 -32.71 -13.47
CA ALA A 29 -12.47 -32.12 -14.76
C ALA A 29 -11.68 -30.83 -15.07
N VAL A 30 -11.45 -29.97 -14.07
CA VAL A 30 -10.62 -28.76 -14.23
C VAL A 30 -9.17 -29.14 -14.50
N SER A 31 -8.61 -30.09 -13.76
CA SER A 31 -7.24 -30.57 -13.98
C SER A 31 -7.07 -31.17 -15.38
N GLN A 32 -8.03 -31.97 -15.83
CA GLN A 32 -8.05 -32.52 -17.18
C GLN A 32 -8.20 -31.44 -18.25
N ALA A 33 -9.04 -30.43 -18.03
CA ALA A 33 -9.19 -29.31 -18.95
C ALA A 33 -7.89 -28.49 -19.06
N VAL A 34 -7.20 -28.23 -17.95
CA VAL A 34 -5.88 -27.55 -17.95
C VAL A 34 -4.83 -28.37 -18.69
N ALA A 35 -4.81 -29.69 -18.49
CA ALA A 35 -3.85 -30.58 -19.15
C ALA A 35 -4.08 -30.73 -20.66
N THR A 36 -5.33 -30.58 -21.12
CA THR A 36 -5.72 -30.84 -22.52
C THR A 36 -5.96 -29.58 -23.34
N THR A 37 -6.13 -28.42 -22.70
CA THR A 37 -6.28 -27.15 -23.43
C THR A 37 -4.92 -26.72 -23.97
N PRO A 38 -4.75 -26.59 -25.30
CA PRO A 38 -3.50 -26.11 -25.88
C PRO A 38 -3.22 -24.70 -25.37
N GLN A 39 -2.23 -24.56 -24.48
CA GLN A 39 -1.80 -23.25 -24.05
C GLN A 39 -1.14 -22.53 -25.22
N VAL A 40 -1.77 -21.46 -25.70
CA VAL A 40 -1.24 -20.61 -26.77
C VAL A 40 0.01 -19.91 -26.25
N ARG A 41 1.16 -20.58 -26.36
CA ARG A 41 2.47 -19.97 -26.16
C ARG A 41 2.69 -19.01 -27.32
N ARG A 42 2.43 -17.72 -27.10
CA ARG A 42 2.76 -16.69 -28.09
C ARG A 42 4.26 -16.78 -28.40
N PRO A 43 4.67 -16.88 -29.68
CA PRO A 43 6.08 -17.09 -30.06
C PRO A 43 7.00 -15.86 -29.83
N PHE A 44 6.59 -14.88 -29.03
CA PHE A 44 7.33 -13.64 -28.83
C PHE A 44 8.50 -13.76 -27.81
N ASP A 45 8.54 -14.81 -26.98
CA ASP A 45 9.55 -14.96 -25.92
C ASP A 45 10.95 -15.36 -26.41
N ALA A 46 11.09 -15.83 -27.65
CA ALA A 46 12.39 -16.19 -28.20
C ALA A 46 13.20 -14.96 -28.67
N ALA A 47 12.54 -13.85 -29.01
CA ALA A 47 13.19 -12.66 -29.56
C ALA A 47 13.80 -11.73 -28.48
N PHE A 48 13.34 -11.82 -27.24
CA PHE A 48 13.82 -10.97 -26.13
C PHE A 48 14.90 -11.61 -25.24
N ARG A 49 15.34 -12.85 -25.53
CA ARG A 49 16.43 -13.52 -24.78
C ARG A 49 17.84 -13.02 -25.08
N ARG A 50 17.99 -11.99 -25.92
CA ARG A 50 19.28 -11.35 -26.20
C ARG A 50 19.12 -9.84 -26.18
N VAL A 51 19.01 -9.28 -24.99
CA VAL A 51 19.20 -7.83 -24.78
C VAL A 51 20.41 -7.66 -23.86
N PRO A 52 21.42 -6.87 -24.24
CA PRO A 52 22.54 -6.56 -23.36
C PRO A 52 22.05 -5.78 -22.13
N HIS A 53 22.71 -5.98 -20.99
CA HIS A 53 22.56 -5.26 -19.72
C HIS A 53 21.85 -3.89 -19.84
N MET A 54 20.58 -3.80 -19.43
CA MET A 54 19.89 -2.53 -19.21
C MET A 54 19.62 -2.32 -17.72
N LYS A 55 19.81 -1.08 -17.28
CA LYS A 55 19.68 -0.59 -15.90
C LYS A 55 18.29 -0.87 -15.32
N ARG A 56 18.26 -1.17 -14.02
CA ARG A 56 17.17 -1.78 -13.22
C ARG A 56 15.84 -0.99 -13.10
N SER A 57 15.63 0.10 -13.82
CA SER A 57 14.45 0.97 -13.57
C SER A 57 13.20 0.66 -14.39
N LEU A 58 13.08 -0.48 -15.09
CA LEU A 58 11.96 -0.71 -16.03
C LEU A 58 11.02 -1.89 -15.72
N PHE A 59 11.27 -2.72 -14.71
CA PHE A 59 10.42 -3.90 -14.44
C PHE A 59 9.28 -3.68 -13.43
N GLY A 60 9.19 -2.50 -12.79
CA GLY A 60 8.14 -2.18 -11.79
C GLY A 60 6.76 -1.81 -12.33
N ALA A 61 6.53 -1.83 -13.65
CA ALA A 61 5.33 -1.24 -14.27
C ALA A 61 4.22 -2.25 -14.68
N LEU A 62 4.49 -3.56 -14.72
CA LEU A 62 3.52 -4.52 -15.28
C LEU A 62 2.60 -5.23 -14.27
N ALA A 63 2.91 -5.20 -12.97
CA ALA A 63 2.07 -5.85 -11.95
C ALA A 63 0.94 -4.96 -11.39
N ALA A 64 1.04 -3.63 -11.54
CA ALA A 64 0.06 -2.68 -10.95
C ALA A 64 -1.26 -2.54 -11.74
N ALA A 65 -1.35 -3.09 -12.96
CA ALA A 65 -2.55 -2.97 -13.79
C ALA A 65 -3.70 -3.89 -13.36
N ALA A 66 -3.45 -4.93 -12.56
CA ALA A 66 -4.48 -5.89 -12.16
C ALA A 66 -5.36 -5.42 -10.99
N ILE A 67 -4.82 -4.61 -10.07
CA ILE A 67 -5.56 -4.14 -8.87
C ILE A 67 -6.50 -2.96 -9.21
N VAL A 68 -6.16 -2.13 -10.20
CA VAL A 68 -7.05 -1.06 -10.69
C VAL A 68 -8.22 -1.61 -11.51
N ALA A 69 -8.10 -2.80 -12.09
CA ALA A 69 -9.12 -3.38 -12.96
C ALA A 69 -10.38 -3.88 -12.22
N VAL A 70 -10.27 -4.28 -10.95
CA VAL A 70 -11.43 -4.77 -10.17
C VAL A 70 -12.34 -3.62 -9.70
N ILE A 71 -11.81 -2.41 -9.57
CA ILE A 71 -12.59 -1.21 -9.21
C ILE A 71 -13.05 -0.43 -10.45
N GLY A 72 -12.32 -0.50 -11.57
CA GLY A 72 -12.63 0.25 -12.80
C GLY A 72 -13.68 -0.37 -13.73
N LEU A 73 -14.11 -1.63 -13.51
CA LEU A 73 -14.99 -2.33 -14.47
C LEU A 73 -16.49 -2.03 -14.30
N SER A 74 -16.90 -1.30 -13.26
CA SER A 74 -18.30 -0.93 -13.02
C SER A 74 -18.75 0.36 -13.73
N THR A 75 -17.86 1.09 -14.42
CA THR A 75 -18.18 2.42 -15.00
C THR A 75 -18.25 2.48 -16.54
N LEU A 76 -18.13 1.36 -17.27
CA LEU A 76 -18.07 1.37 -18.75
C LEU A 76 -19.31 0.84 -19.50
N ALA A 77 -20.45 0.64 -18.82
CA ALA A 77 -21.72 0.32 -19.48
C ALA A 77 -22.55 1.60 -19.79
N GLY A 78 -22.05 2.44 -20.70
CA GLY A 78 -22.74 3.63 -21.21
C GLY A 78 -22.81 3.63 -22.75
N ILE A 79 -23.90 3.10 -23.28
CA ILE A 79 -24.18 2.94 -24.72
C ILE A 79 -24.37 4.32 -25.39
N GLY A 80 -23.50 4.67 -26.34
CA GLY A 80 -23.63 5.87 -27.16
C GLY A 80 -24.64 5.71 -28.30
N ARG A 81 -25.75 6.47 -28.24
CA ARG A 81 -26.65 6.72 -29.39
C ARG A 81 -26.18 7.96 -30.16
N ARG A 82 -25.97 7.83 -31.47
CA ARG A 82 -25.80 8.94 -32.42
C ARG A 82 -27.16 9.62 -32.66
N GLY A 83 -27.21 10.95 -32.57
CA GLY A 83 -28.38 11.76 -32.91
C GLY A 83 -28.06 13.23 -33.14
N SER A 84 -28.21 13.64 -34.41
CA SER A 84 -28.47 14.97 -35.00
C SER A 84 -28.19 16.28 -34.25
N THR A 85 -27.46 17.15 -34.94
CA THR A 85 -27.18 18.58 -34.68
C THR A 85 -28.45 19.45 -34.55
N PRO A 86 -28.64 20.22 -33.47
CA PRO A 86 -29.60 21.31 -33.42
C PRO A 86 -28.95 22.70 -33.40
N THR A 87 -29.68 23.64 -33.98
CA THR A 87 -29.50 25.10 -34.07
C THR A 87 -29.31 25.78 -32.70
N PRO A 88 -28.49 26.86 -32.58
CA PRO A 88 -28.24 27.52 -31.30
C PRO A 88 -29.46 28.27 -30.75
N LEU A 89 -29.83 27.97 -29.50
CA LEU A 89 -30.74 28.76 -28.66
C LEU A 89 -29.96 29.41 -27.48
N PRO A 90 -30.50 30.47 -26.87
CA PRO A 90 -29.82 31.26 -25.84
C PRO A 90 -29.36 30.42 -24.63
N SER A 91 -28.18 30.76 -24.12
CA SER A 91 -27.50 30.11 -22.99
C SER A 91 -28.34 30.19 -21.72
N ALA A 92 -28.92 29.06 -21.33
CA ALA A 92 -29.48 28.87 -19.99
C ALA A 92 -28.33 28.74 -18.98
N SER A 93 -28.46 29.41 -17.82
CA SER A 93 -27.62 29.14 -16.65
C SER A 93 -27.53 27.63 -16.41
N PRO A 94 -26.37 27.08 -16.00
CA PRO A 94 -26.21 25.65 -15.82
C PRO A 94 -27.20 25.15 -14.77
N ALA A 95 -28.23 24.45 -15.25
CA ALA A 95 -29.12 23.68 -14.39
C ALA A 95 -28.28 22.53 -13.84
N GLY A 96 -27.95 22.60 -12.55
CA GLY A 96 -27.23 21.53 -11.85
C GLY A 96 -27.95 20.21 -12.08
N THR A 97 -27.30 19.30 -12.79
CA THR A 97 -27.87 17.97 -13.05
C THR A 97 -27.75 17.19 -11.73
N PRO A 98 -28.85 16.74 -11.12
CA PRO A 98 -28.78 15.97 -9.88
C PRO A 98 -28.02 14.67 -10.12
N LEU A 99 -27.15 14.33 -9.16
CA LEU A 99 -26.11 13.30 -9.26
C LEU A 99 -26.62 11.88 -9.37
N VAL A 100 -27.84 11.66 -8.90
CA VAL A 100 -28.59 10.42 -9.00
C VAL A 100 -30.05 10.86 -9.16
N PRO A 101 -30.80 10.32 -10.13
CA PRO A 101 -32.24 10.53 -10.16
C PRO A 101 -32.83 10.08 -8.81
N GLY A 102 -33.26 11.03 -7.97
CA GLY A 102 -33.86 10.74 -6.66
C GLY A 102 -33.18 11.35 -5.44
N LEU A 103 -32.01 12.00 -5.54
CA LEU A 103 -31.44 12.74 -4.41
C LEU A 103 -32.16 14.09 -4.22
N ALA A 104 -32.49 14.42 -2.97
CA ALA A 104 -33.22 15.62 -2.63
C ALA A 104 -32.47 16.90 -3.10
N PRO A 105 -33.19 17.93 -3.61
CA PRO A 105 -32.58 19.21 -3.92
C PRO A 105 -31.85 19.78 -2.69
N GLY A 106 -30.56 20.09 -2.82
CA GLY A 106 -29.75 20.73 -1.76
C GLY A 106 -28.58 19.92 -1.23
N LEU A 107 -28.47 18.64 -1.57
CA LEU A 107 -27.26 17.85 -1.31
C LEU A 107 -26.17 18.32 -2.28
N GLY A 108 -25.01 18.76 -1.76
CA GLY A 108 -23.95 19.43 -2.52
C GLY A 108 -23.51 18.72 -3.81
N PHE A 109 -22.83 19.45 -4.70
CA PHE A 109 -22.27 18.87 -5.92
C PHE A 109 -21.05 18.01 -5.58
N PRO A 110 -20.66 17.00 -6.39
CA PRO A 110 -19.44 16.25 -6.10
C PRO A 110 -18.28 17.23 -6.15
N ALA A 111 -17.44 17.14 -5.14
CA ALA A 111 -16.22 17.90 -5.07
C ALA A 111 -15.09 16.93 -4.71
N PRO A 112 -13.84 17.27 -5.06
CA PRO A 112 -12.71 16.63 -4.40
C PRO A 112 -12.82 16.82 -2.88
N ALA A 113 -12.41 15.81 -2.13
CA ALA A 113 -12.17 15.93 -0.70
C ALA A 113 -11.18 17.08 -0.42
N PRO A 114 -11.22 17.68 0.78
CA PRO A 114 -10.24 18.69 1.19
C PRO A 114 -8.79 18.24 0.93
N ASP A 115 -7.93 19.16 0.51
CA ASP A 115 -6.55 18.85 0.08
C ASP A 115 -5.74 18.08 1.13
N VAL A 116 -6.00 18.30 2.43
CA VAL A 116 -5.35 17.55 3.50
C VAL A 116 -5.66 16.05 3.44
N LEU A 117 -6.87 15.67 3.02
CA LEU A 117 -7.25 14.28 2.83
C LEU A 117 -6.79 13.72 1.48
N ALA A 118 -6.57 14.58 0.49
CA ALA A 118 -6.21 14.18 -0.87
C ALA A 118 -4.77 13.66 -0.93
N GLY A 119 -4.60 12.45 -1.49
CA GLY A 119 -3.26 11.88 -1.74
C GLY A 119 -2.57 11.34 -0.48
N ALA A 120 -3.32 11.06 0.57
CA ALA A 120 -2.85 10.38 1.77
C ALA A 120 -3.83 9.28 2.18
N THR A 121 -3.30 8.22 2.78
CA THR A 121 -4.08 7.28 3.57
C THR A 121 -3.92 7.68 5.03
N TRP A 122 -4.97 7.52 5.82
CA TRP A 122 -4.96 7.83 7.24
C TRP A 122 -5.37 6.60 8.03
N ILE A 123 -4.77 6.37 9.19
CA ILE A 123 -5.07 5.25 10.07
C ILE A 123 -5.55 5.74 11.43
N ALA A 124 -6.39 4.95 12.08
CA ALA A 124 -6.81 5.19 13.46
C ALA A 124 -6.93 3.85 14.20
N GLU A 125 -6.55 3.86 15.48
CA GLU A 125 -6.86 2.78 16.39
C GLU A 125 -8.32 2.93 16.85
N VAL A 126 -9.00 1.81 16.98
CA VAL A 126 -10.41 1.75 17.33
C VAL A 126 -10.66 0.57 18.26
N ASP A 127 -11.50 0.79 19.26
CA ASP A 127 -12.08 -0.33 20.00
C ASP A 127 -12.97 -1.16 19.08
N VAL A 128 -13.18 -2.44 19.43
CA VAL A 128 -14.05 -3.36 18.68
C VAL A 128 -15.41 -2.71 18.43
N ILE A 129 -15.71 -2.44 17.16
CA ILE A 129 -17.00 -1.91 16.74
C ILE A 129 -17.92 -3.10 16.45
N GLN A 130 -18.80 -3.39 17.41
CA GLN A 130 -19.75 -4.50 17.32
C GLN A 130 -20.54 -4.47 16.01
N GLY A 131 -20.49 -5.57 15.26
CA GLY A 131 -21.20 -5.74 13.99
C GLY A 131 -20.49 -5.20 12.75
N LEU A 132 -19.28 -4.64 12.88
CA LEU A 132 -18.50 -4.11 11.76
C LEU A 132 -17.20 -4.90 11.55
N PHE A 133 -16.30 -4.92 12.54
CA PHE A 133 -15.02 -5.64 12.45
C PHE A 133 -14.36 -5.83 13.83
N HIS A 134 -13.39 -6.74 13.89
CA HIS A 134 -12.63 -7.07 15.10
C HIS A 134 -11.19 -6.53 15.09
N ASP A 135 -10.78 -5.87 14.01
CA ASP A 135 -9.46 -5.27 13.91
C ASP A 135 -9.33 -4.03 14.80
N ALA A 136 -8.17 -3.87 15.43
CA ALA A 136 -7.87 -2.69 16.23
C ALA A 136 -7.62 -1.44 15.37
N ARG A 137 -7.35 -1.58 14.06
CA ARG A 137 -6.93 -0.48 13.19
C ARG A 137 -7.80 -0.37 11.94
N ILE A 138 -8.25 0.83 11.62
CA ILE A 138 -8.94 1.14 10.35
C ILE A 138 -8.16 2.16 9.53
N ARG A 139 -8.40 2.15 8.21
CA ARG A 139 -7.83 3.09 7.25
C ARG A 139 -8.91 3.97 6.64
N LEU A 140 -8.68 5.28 6.57
CA LEU A 140 -9.43 6.22 5.76
C LEU A 140 -8.61 6.48 4.48
N ALA A 141 -9.11 5.96 3.37
CA ALA A 141 -8.49 6.11 2.06
C ALA A 141 -9.32 7.04 1.18
N VAL A 142 -8.63 7.93 0.46
CA VAL A 142 -9.24 8.79 -0.54
C VAL A 142 -8.78 8.35 -1.92
N GLN A 143 -9.74 8.02 -2.79
CA GLN A 143 -9.41 7.60 -4.15
C GLN A 143 -8.72 8.71 -4.95
N PRO A 144 -7.94 8.37 -5.98
CA PRO A 144 -7.37 9.35 -6.90
C PRO A 144 -8.43 10.34 -7.42
N GLY A 145 -8.14 11.63 -7.31
CA GLY A 145 -9.07 12.71 -7.66
C GLY A 145 -10.00 13.16 -6.52
N GLY A 146 -9.90 12.56 -5.33
CA GLY A 146 -10.55 13.08 -4.13
C GLY A 146 -12.04 12.79 -4.01
N ARG A 147 -12.66 12.12 -5.00
CA ARG A 147 -14.12 12.07 -5.10
C ARG A 147 -14.78 11.01 -4.21
N GLN A 148 -14.05 9.96 -3.86
CA GLN A 148 -14.56 8.84 -3.08
C GLN A 148 -13.66 8.62 -1.88
N ILE A 149 -14.30 8.46 -0.73
CA ILE A 149 -13.69 8.24 0.56
C ILE A 149 -14.17 6.89 1.03
N ALA A 150 -13.22 6.04 1.43
CA ALA A 150 -13.51 4.72 1.96
C ALA A 150 -12.91 4.57 3.35
N VAL A 151 -13.68 3.99 4.27
CA VAL A 151 -13.13 3.41 5.51
C VAL A 151 -12.90 1.94 5.24
N ILE A 152 -11.66 1.50 5.34
CA ILE A 152 -11.19 0.16 5.04
C ILE A 152 -10.79 -0.50 6.37
N TYR A 153 -11.22 -1.74 6.55
CA TYR A 153 -10.77 -2.64 7.61
C TYR A 153 -10.25 -3.91 6.94
N GLN A 154 -9.16 -4.48 7.45
CA GLN A 154 -8.42 -5.54 6.74
C GLN A 154 -7.93 -5.07 5.36
N ALA A 155 -7.00 -5.80 4.73
CA ALA A 155 -6.34 -5.31 3.51
C ALA A 155 -7.30 -5.05 2.32
N GLN A 156 -8.54 -5.54 2.34
CA GLN A 156 -9.44 -5.51 1.17
C GLN A 156 -10.92 -5.21 1.45
N HIS A 157 -11.37 -5.03 2.69
CA HIS A 157 -12.79 -4.81 2.97
C HIS A 157 -13.08 -3.34 3.26
N SER A 158 -14.07 -2.77 2.57
CA SER A 158 -14.55 -1.41 2.84
C SER A 158 -15.74 -1.46 3.79
N ALA A 159 -15.59 -0.90 5.00
CA ALA A 159 -16.69 -0.70 5.94
C ALA A 159 -17.64 0.38 5.45
N GLN A 160 -17.13 1.45 4.84
CA GLN A 160 -17.98 2.53 4.39
C GLN A 160 -17.41 3.14 3.12
N VAL A 161 -18.28 3.45 2.17
CA VAL A 161 -17.91 4.15 0.95
C VAL A 161 -18.82 5.36 0.78
N SER A 162 -18.21 6.53 0.70
CA SER A 162 -18.92 7.80 0.53
C SER A 162 -18.30 8.64 -0.58
N GLN A 163 -19.09 9.50 -1.21
CA GLN A 163 -18.62 10.51 -2.14
C GLN A 163 -18.44 11.85 -1.42
N ALA A 164 -17.30 12.50 -1.63
CA ALA A 164 -17.10 13.87 -1.17
C ALA A 164 -17.97 14.84 -2.00
N VAL A 165 -18.61 15.78 -1.31
CA VAL A 165 -19.48 16.81 -1.92
C VAL A 165 -19.12 18.20 -1.40
N THR A 166 -19.54 19.25 -2.10
CA THR A 166 -19.37 20.63 -1.66
C THR A 166 -20.00 20.85 -0.29
N GLY A 167 -19.26 21.47 0.62
CA GLY A 167 -19.68 21.75 1.98
C GLY A 167 -19.15 23.08 2.52
N PRO A 168 -19.43 23.41 3.78
CA PRO A 168 -18.85 24.56 4.46
C PRO A 168 -17.30 24.55 4.44
N PRO A 169 -16.65 25.73 4.55
CA PRO A 169 -15.20 25.79 4.75
C PRO A 169 -14.76 25.01 5.98
N ALA A 170 -13.55 24.43 5.95
CA ALA A 170 -12.98 23.64 7.04
C ALA A 170 -13.88 22.45 7.50
N SER A 171 -14.66 21.90 6.56
CA SER A 171 -15.46 20.71 6.80
C SER A 171 -15.25 19.68 5.71
N LEU A 172 -15.46 18.41 6.06
CA LEU A 172 -15.65 17.32 5.13
C LEU A 172 -17.16 17.05 5.02
N SER A 173 -17.73 17.21 3.83
CA SER A 173 -19.11 16.81 3.53
C SER A 173 -19.12 15.57 2.64
N VAL A 174 -19.93 14.58 3.01
CA VAL A 174 -19.98 13.28 2.33
C VAL A 174 -21.42 12.79 2.14
N VAL A 175 -21.63 12.00 1.08
CA VAL A 175 -22.89 11.30 0.81
C VAL A 175 -22.60 9.81 0.62
N SER A 176 -23.42 8.94 1.22
CA SER A 176 -23.31 7.48 1.03
C SER A 176 -23.67 7.12 -0.41
N VAL A 177 -22.81 6.35 -1.08
CA VAL A 177 -23.03 5.91 -2.47
C VAL A 177 -23.39 4.43 -2.61
N ALA A 178 -23.42 3.70 -1.48
CA ALA A 178 -23.85 2.33 -1.39
C ALA A 178 -24.60 2.10 -0.07
N ASP A 179 -25.58 1.20 -0.09
CA ASP A 179 -26.20 0.69 1.14
C ASP A 179 -25.20 -0.23 1.84
N GLY A 180 -25.12 -0.14 3.16
CA GLY A 180 -24.23 -1.01 3.94
C GLY A 180 -23.98 -0.48 5.35
N ASN A 181 -23.78 -1.42 6.29
CA ASN A 181 -23.43 -1.11 7.68
C ASN A 181 -24.36 -0.09 8.35
N GLY A 182 -25.66 -0.13 8.01
CA GLY A 182 -26.68 0.77 8.55
C GLY A 182 -26.77 2.14 7.89
N CYS A 183 -25.98 2.42 6.85
CA CYS A 183 -26.16 3.58 5.99
C CYS A 183 -27.01 3.23 4.76
N ALA A 184 -27.89 4.15 4.36
CA ALA A 184 -28.60 4.14 3.10
C ALA A 184 -27.90 5.01 2.05
N VAL A 185 -28.06 4.69 0.77
CA VAL A 185 -27.65 5.57 -0.34
C VAL A 185 -28.32 6.93 -0.18
N GLY A 186 -27.53 8.00 -0.22
CA GLY A 186 -28.01 9.37 -0.07
C GLY A 186 -27.87 9.96 1.33
N ASP A 187 -27.59 9.14 2.36
CA ASP A 187 -27.34 9.65 3.72
C ASP A 187 -26.22 10.69 3.68
N TYR A 188 -26.49 11.89 4.21
CA TYR A 188 -25.59 13.02 4.18
C TYR A 188 -24.88 13.22 5.52
N GLY A 189 -23.60 13.53 5.46
CA GLY A 189 -22.75 13.74 6.62
C GLY A 189 -21.88 14.99 6.47
N VAL A 190 -21.70 15.71 7.57
CA VAL A 190 -20.83 16.88 7.70
C VAL A 190 -19.97 16.72 8.93
N TYR A 191 -18.66 16.88 8.72
CA TYR A 191 -17.63 16.73 9.74
C TYR A 191 -16.77 17.99 9.77
N GLY A 192 -16.61 18.59 10.95
CA GLY A 192 -15.60 19.60 11.18
C GLY A 192 -14.22 18.97 10.99
N LEU A 193 -13.35 19.64 10.24
CA LEU A 193 -12.02 19.15 9.90
C LEU A 193 -10.96 20.04 10.54
N ALA A 194 -10.08 19.43 11.33
CA ALA A 194 -8.92 20.10 11.92
C ALA A 194 -7.66 19.26 11.66
N SER A 195 -6.63 19.85 11.07
CA SER A 195 -5.33 19.20 10.86
C SER A 195 -4.28 19.81 11.77
N ALA A 196 -3.41 18.99 12.34
CA ALA A 196 -2.24 19.49 13.06
C ALA A 196 -1.27 20.21 12.10
N THR A 197 -0.47 21.12 12.66
CA THR A 197 0.50 21.92 11.89
C THR A 197 1.61 21.09 11.27
N ASP A 198 1.90 19.91 11.82
CA ASP A 198 2.89 18.97 11.28
C ASP A 198 2.33 18.09 10.14
N GLY A 199 1.02 18.16 9.88
CA GLY A 199 0.33 17.36 8.87
C GLY A 199 0.27 15.86 9.18
N ALA A 200 0.73 15.42 10.36
CA ALA A 200 0.75 14.01 10.73
C ALA A 200 -0.60 13.55 11.29
N THR A 201 -1.41 14.47 11.83
CA THR A 201 -2.71 14.15 12.41
C THR A 201 -3.85 15.00 11.86
N LEU A 202 -5.02 14.38 11.79
CA LEU A 202 -6.27 14.96 11.31
C LEU A 202 -7.40 14.54 12.25
N THR A 203 -8.13 15.49 12.82
CA THR A 203 -9.32 15.22 13.62
C THR A 203 -10.58 15.56 12.83
N LEU A 204 -11.48 14.59 12.73
CA LEU A 204 -12.83 14.79 12.22
C LEU A 204 -13.80 14.82 13.39
N THR A 205 -14.55 15.92 13.51
CA THR A 205 -15.57 16.11 14.56
C THR A 205 -16.96 16.08 13.94
N LEU A 206 -17.88 15.30 14.49
CA LEU A 206 -19.26 15.26 13.99
C LEU A 206 -19.92 16.64 14.08
N VAL A 207 -20.45 17.13 12.96
CA VAL A 207 -21.39 18.26 12.93
C VAL A 207 -22.82 17.74 12.80
N SER A 208 -23.05 16.89 11.81
CA SER A 208 -24.31 16.16 11.59
C SER A 208 -24.08 14.99 10.67
N ASP A 209 -24.74 13.85 10.87
CA ASP A 209 -24.73 12.75 9.90
C ASP A 209 -26.01 11.91 10.02
N ASP A 210 -26.67 11.70 8.89
CA ASP A 210 -27.90 10.88 8.80
C ASP A 210 -27.61 9.39 9.04
N CYS A 211 -26.37 8.93 8.82
CA CYS A 211 -25.90 7.58 9.12
C CYS A 211 -25.08 7.52 10.41
N GLY A 212 -25.70 7.05 11.49
CA GLY A 212 -25.05 6.85 12.80
C GLY A 212 -23.77 5.99 12.76
N PRO A 213 -23.75 4.82 12.10
CA PRO A 213 -22.54 4.01 11.96
C PRO A 213 -21.39 4.75 11.28
N ARG A 214 -21.62 5.47 10.18
CA ARG A 214 -20.59 6.30 9.52
C ARG A 214 -20.09 7.41 10.45
N ALA A 215 -21.00 8.07 11.18
CA ALA A 215 -20.63 9.07 12.19
C ALA A 215 -19.66 8.50 13.22
N SER A 216 -19.92 7.28 13.72
CA SER A 216 -19.06 6.60 14.68
C SER A 216 -17.69 6.24 14.09
N LEU A 217 -17.63 5.85 12.81
CA LEU A 217 -16.38 5.51 12.13
C LEU A 217 -15.52 6.75 11.85
N LEU A 218 -16.11 7.84 11.36
CA LEU A 218 -15.34 9.00 10.92
C LEU A 218 -14.92 9.93 12.06
N THR A 219 -15.72 10.03 13.13
CA THR A 219 -15.51 10.99 14.23
C THR A 219 -14.38 10.56 15.17
N ARG A 220 -13.13 10.88 14.80
CA ARG A 220 -11.92 10.56 15.57
C ARG A 220 -10.71 11.35 15.08
N THR A 221 -9.60 11.17 15.77
CA THR A 221 -8.27 11.56 15.29
C THR A 221 -7.69 10.43 14.45
N TRP A 222 -7.16 10.83 13.30
CA TRP A 222 -6.53 10.00 12.29
C TRP A 222 -5.06 10.40 12.19
N THR A 223 -4.18 9.41 12.04
CA THR A 223 -2.75 9.62 11.79
C THR A 223 -2.44 9.28 10.35
N ARG A 224 -1.64 10.11 9.69
CA ARG A 224 -1.25 9.90 8.30
C ARG A 224 -0.38 8.66 8.15
N GLU A 225 -0.78 7.71 7.32
CA GLU A 225 -0.04 6.48 7.01
C GLU A 225 0.97 6.76 5.87
N ILE A 226 2.26 6.50 6.11
CA ILE A 226 3.35 6.87 5.21
C ILE A 226 3.79 5.74 4.29
N ASP A 227 3.56 4.49 4.67
CA ASP A 227 3.92 3.29 3.90
C ASP A 227 2.90 2.92 2.82
N THR A 228 1.96 3.84 2.52
CA THR A 228 1.11 3.81 1.31
C THR A 228 1.56 4.87 0.30
N GLY A 229 0.93 4.90 -0.88
CA GLY A 229 1.23 5.94 -1.87
C GLY A 229 0.99 7.34 -1.30
N ASN A 230 2.03 8.18 -1.26
CA ASN A 230 2.00 9.48 -0.57
C ASN A 230 2.87 10.54 -1.28
N THR A 231 2.85 11.77 -0.78
CA THR A 231 3.58 12.93 -1.35
C THR A 231 4.71 13.45 -0.45
N GLY A 232 5.22 12.60 0.45
CA GLY A 232 6.19 12.97 1.47
C GLY A 232 5.55 13.66 2.67
N GLY A 233 6.36 14.23 3.57
CA GLY A 233 5.93 14.82 4.84
C GLY A 233 5.96 13.84 6.01
N ARG A 234 5.41 14.25 7.15
CA ARG A 234 5.39 13.44 8.39
C ARG A 234 4.23 12.45 8.36
N GLY A 235 4.49 11.21 8.75
CA GLY A 235 3.48 10.15 8.88
C GLY A 235 4.03 8.93 9.59
N VAL A 236 3.15 8.00 9.93
CA VAL A 236 3.43 6.76 10.66
C VAL A 236 3.42 5.56 9.72
N THR A 237 4.19 4.53 10.02
CA THR A 237 4.12 3.24 9.32
C THR A 237 2.95 2.41 9.83
N GLY A 238 2.18 1.81 8.93
CA GLY A 238 1.03 0.97 9.25
C GLY A 238 1.25 -0.52 9.05
N SER A 239 2.35 -0.94 8.41
CA SER A 239 2.58 -2.31 7.95
C SER A 239 3.04 -3.28 9.04
N PHE A 240 3.78 -2.81 10.05
CA PHE A 240 4.25 -3.66 11.14
C PHE A 240 4.34 -2.91 12.49
N SER A 241 4.52 -3.69 13.55
CA SER A 241 4.75 -3.24 14.93
C SER A 241 6.19 -3.60 15.34
N PRO A 242 6.94 -2.72 16.03
CA PRO A 242 6.55 -1.37 16.42
C PRO A 242 6.42 -0.44 15.20
N SER A 243 5.38 0.38 15.21
CA SER A 243 5.21 1.42 14.21
C SER A 243 6.15 2.59 14.51
N PHE A 244 6.47 3.41 13.51
CA PHE A 244 7.26 4.61 13.73
C PHE A 244 6.79 5.77 12.86
N LEU A 245 6.92 6.98 13.40
CA LEU A 245 6.80 8.23 12.68
C LEU A 245 8.10 8.51 11.92
N ILE A 246 7.99 9.06 10.72
CA ILE A 246 9.13 9.53 9.91
C ILE A 246 8.68 10.73 9.08
N THR A 247 9.61 11.64 8.77
CA THR A 247 9.36 12.79 7.89
C THR A 247 10.09 12.63 6.56
N LEU A 248 9.34 12.30 5.51
CA LEU A 248 9.90 12.14 4.17
C LEU A 248 10.05 13.50 3.46
N PRO A 249 11.09 13.69 2.62
CA PRO A 249 11.15 14.80 1.69
C PRO A 249 9.90 14.88 0.79
N ALA A 250 9.53 16.07 0.34
CA ALA A 250 8.42 16.23 -0.59
C ALA A 250 8.77 15.60 -1.96
N ALA A 251 8.09 14.51 -2.30
CA ALA A 251 8.20 13.77 -3.55
C ALA A 251 6.97 12.85 -3.68
N LYS A 252 6.67 12.31 -4.88
CA LYS A 252 5.63 11.28 -4.99
C LYS A 252 6.24 9.93 -4.70
N TYR A 253 5.67 9.20 -3.75
CA TYR A 253 6.12 7.87 -3.38
C TYR A 253 5.13 6.82 -3.84
N LYS A 254 5.65 5.79 -4.51
CA LYS A 254 4.93 4.55 -4.77
C LYS A 254 5.30 3.54 -3.68
N ALA A 255 4.28 3.00 -3.03
CA ALA A 255 4.45 1.98 -2.01
C ALA A 255 4.41 0.56 -2.56
N GLU A 256 5.21 -0.29 -1.93
CA GLU A 256 5.19 -1.75 -1.99
C GLU A 256 5.30 -2.23 -0.54
N GLN A 257 4.46 -3.18 -0.10
CA GLN A 257 4.41 -3.59 1.30
C GLN A 257 4.09 -5.08 1.44
N GLY A 258 4.59 -5.67 2.52
CA GLY A 258 4.22 -7.01 2.98
C GLY A 258 3.80 -6.98 4.45
N ILE A 259 3.84 -8.14 5.11
CA ILE A 259 3.42 -8.28 6.50
C ILE A 259 4.42 -7.63 7.48
N ASP A 260 5.71 -7.66 7.14
CA ASP A 260 6.81 -7.28 8.01
C ASP A 260 7.80 -6.33 7.33
N TRP A 261 7.40 -5.71 6.22
CA TRP A 261 8.25 -4.77 5.50
C TRP A 261 7.44 -3.81 4.63
N PHE A 262 8.07 -2.70 4.26
CA PHE A 262 7.60 -1.84 3.18
C PHE A 262 8.75 -1.18 2.44
N LYS A 263 8.45 -0.70 1.24
CA LYS A 263 9.33 0.08 0.38
C LYS A 263 8.56 1.25 -0.24
N LEU A 264 9.15 2.44 -0.19
CA LEU A 264 8.63 3.66 -0.80
C LEU A 264 9.62 4.15 -1.87
N GLU A 265 9.25 3.98 -3.13
CA GLU A 265 10.03 4.45 -4.27
C GLU A 265 9.58 5.86 -4.65
N SER A 266 10.50 6.82 -4.54
CA SER A 266 10.27 8.23 -4.90
C SER A 266 10.30 8.43 -6.41
N ASP A 267 9.49 9.36 -6.92
CA ASP A 267 9.54 9.83 -8.31
C ASP A 267 10.81 10.65 -8.61
N VAL A 268 11.48 11.19 -7.58
CA VAL A 268 12.86 11.65 -7.69
C VAL A 268 13.79 10.44 -7.83
N PRO A 269 14.55 10.32 -8.95
CA PRO A 269 15.36 9.14 -9.22
C PRO A 269 16.37 8.81 -8.13
N GLY A 270 16.51 7.52 -7.82
CA GLY A 270 17.54 7.02 -6.89
C GLY A 270 17.25 7.40 -5.43
N ARG A 271 15.97 7.46 -5.04
CA ARG A 271 15.55 7.59 -3.65
C ARG A 271 14.52 6.52 -3.32
N THR A 272 14.83 5.68 -2.35
CA THR A 272 13.93 4.64 -1.89
C THR A 272 14.08 4.47 -0.38
N LEU A 273 12.99 4.62 0.37
CA LEU A 273 12.95 4.19 1.76
C LEU A 273 12.56 2.72 1.77
N ALA A 274 13.29 1.91 2.51
CA ALA A 274 12.90 0.55 2.81
C ALA A 274 13.00 0.31 4.31
N ALA A 275 12.05 -0.44 4.87
CA ALA A 275 12.06 -0.83 6.26
C ALA A 275 11.57 -2.26 6.42
N PHE A 276 12.24 -3.01 7.30
CA PHE A 276 11.97 -4.42 7.53
C PHE A 276 11.98 -4.71 9.03
N HIS A 277 11.05 -5.56 9.46
CA HIS A 277 10.94 -6.04 10.82
C HIS A 277 11.51 -7.46 10.90
N ASN A 278 12.46 -7.67 11.81
CA ASN A 278 13.13 -8.94 12.07
C ASN A 278 13.62 -9.68 10.82
N PRO A 279 14.41 -9.04 9.94
CA PRO A 279 14.84 -9.63 8.69
C PRO A 279 15.51 -11.00 8.90
N ALA A 280 15.27 -11.92 7.97
CA ALA A 280 15.86 -13.25 7.95
C ALA A 280 17.02 -13.32 6.94
N GLY A 281 17.86 -14.33 7.10
CA GLY A 281 18.93 -14.65 6.17
C GLY A 281 18.53 -15.69 5.12
N TRP A 282 19.52 -16.11 4.37
CA TRP A 282 19.48 -17.13 3.33
C TRP A 282 20.46 -18.26 3.67
N THR A 283 20.04 -19.52 3.51
CA THR A 283 20.91 -20.68 3.75
C THR A 283 21.93 -20.92 2.63
N ALA A 284 21.66 -20.42 1.42
CA ALA A 284 22.54 -20.53 0.27
C ALA A 284 22.65 -19.18 -0.46
N PRO A 285 23.29 -18.16 0.12
CA PRO A 285 23.25 -16.79 -0.39
C PRO A 285 23.84 -16.61 -1.80
N CYS A 286 24.69 -17.53 -2.27
CA CYS A 286 25.17 -17.56 -3.67
C CYS A 286 24.24 -18.28 -4.66
N SER A 287 23.21 -19.03 -4.24
CA SER A 287 22.31 -19.66 -5.22
C SER A 287 21.42 -18.61 -5.89
N GLU A 288 20.84 -18.95 -7.04
CA GLU A 288 19.94 -18.04 -7.77
C GLU A 288 18.75 -17.60 -6.90
N ASP A 289 18.28 -18.47 -6.01
CA ASP A 289 17.12 -18.28 -5.13
C ASP A 289 17.48 -17.94 -3.68
N GLY A 290 18.75 -17.98 -3.27
CA GLY A 290 19.16 -17.84 -1.88
C GLY A 290 18.96 -19.10 -1.03
N GLY A 291 18.37 -20.17 -1.57
CA GLY A 291 18.02 -21.38 -0.83
C GLY A 291 16.78 -21.19 0.05
N SER A 292 16.85 -21.62 1.30
CA SER A 292 15.76 -21.47 2.28
C SER A 292 16.00 -20.27 3.18
N LYS A 293 14.93 -19.69 3.73
CA LYS A 293 15.04 -18.66 4.75
C LYS A 293 15.74 -19.21 5.99
N LEU A 294 16.70 -18.44 6.50
CA LEU A 294 17.43 -18.71 7.72
C LEU A 294 16.96 -17.73 8.80
N PRO A 295 16.23 -18.17 9.82
CA PRO A 295 15.87 -17.29 10.94
C PRO A 295 17.13 -16.73 11.60
N ILE A 296 17.12 -15.42 11.86
CA ILE A 296 18.16 -14.71 12.59
C ILE A 296 17.52 -14.25 13.90
N GLU A 297 18.22 -14.40 15.02
CA GLU A 297 17.78 -13.83 16.29
C GLU A 297 17.62 -12.30 16.13
N PRO A 298 16.54 -11.66 16.61
CA PRO A 298 16.23 -10.25 16.34
C PRO A 298 17.10 -9.31 17.17
N THR A 299 18.43 -9.43 17.04
CA THR A 299 19.41 -8.56 17.70
C THR A 299 20.36 -7.99 16.66
N ILE A 300 20.85 -6.79 16.95
CA ILE A 300 21.90 -6.13 16.15
C ILE A 300 23.10 -7.06 15.97
N ALA A 301 23.53 -7.74 17.04
CA ALA A 301 24.70 -8.61 17.03
C ALA A 301 24.51 -9.84 16.13
N ALA A 302 23.36 -10.52 16.21
CA ALA A 302 23.08 -11.70 15.40
C ALA A 302 22.97 -11.36 13.90
N PHE A 303 22.28 -10.27 13.56
CA PHE A 303 22.18 -9.82 12.16
C PHE A 303 23.53 -9.38 11.60
N THR A 304 24.32 -8.64 12.38
CA THR A 304 25.68 -8.25 11.98
C THR A 304 26.58 -9.47 11.76
N ALA A 305 26.53 -10.45 12.67
CA ALA A 305 27.29 -11.70 12.54
C ALA A 305 26.88 -12.50 11.31
N TYR A 306 25.58 -12.51 10.98
CA TYR A 306 25.08 -13.12 9.76
C TYR A 306 25.65 -12.43 8.51
N LEU A 307 25.60 -11.10 8.41
CA LEU A 307 26.19 -10.37 7.29
C LEU A 307 27.69 -10.60 7.15
N GLN A 308 28.42 -10.65 8.26
CA GLN A 308 29.86 -10.95 8.29
C GLN A 308 30.19 -12.37 7.81
N SER A 309 29.23 -13.30 7.91
CA SER A 309 29.38 -14.66 7.41
C SER A 309 29.19 -14.78 5.89
N LEU A 310 28.63 -13.74 5.24
CA LEU A 310 28.36 -13.76 3.80
C LEU A 310 29.65 -13.70 2.97
N PRO A 311 29.72 -14.45 1.86
CA PRO A 311 30.93 -14.52 1.04
C PRO A 311 31.19 -13.19 0.33
N GLY A 312 32.41 -12.66 0.51
CA GLY A 312 32.87 -11.44 -0.18
C GLY A 312 32.46 -10.13 0.48
N PHE A 313 31.87 -10.20 1.68
CA PHE A 313 31.39 -9.05 2.44
C PHE A 313 32.44 -8.67 3.49
N THR A 314 32.62 -7.37 3.66
CA THR A 314 33.24 -6.80 4.86
C THR A 314 32.21 -5.87 5.49
N VAL A 315 32.03 -5.95 6.80
CA VAL A 315 31.04 -5.14 7.51
C VAL A 315 31.77 -4.17 8.42
N GLU A 316 31.63 -2.89 8.13
CA GLU A 316 32.02 -1.81 9.04
C GLU A 316 30.78 -1.38 9.81
N PHE A 317 30.90 -1.09 11.11
CA PHE A 317 29.79 -0.62 11.91
C PHE A 317 30.18 0.59 12.75
N SER A 318 29.20 1.45 12.99
CA SER A 318 29.29 2.56 13.94
C SER A 318 28.04 2.56 14.81
N ASP A 319 28.25 2.66 16.12
CA ASP A 319 27.16 2.83 17.06
C ASP A 319 26.50 4.20 16.89
N LEU A 320 25.19 4.25 17.10
CA LEU A 320 24.40 5.48 17.21
C LEU A 320 23.13 5.20 18.05
N THR A 321 22.25 6.20 18.11
CA THR A 321 20.92 6.08 18.69
C THR A 321 19.89 6.64 17.73
N ILE A 322 18.76 5.95 17.57
CA ILE A 322 17.58 6.46 16.84
C ILE A 322 16.43 6.51 17.83
N ASP A 323 15.87 7.69 18.04
CA ASP A 323 14.80 7.92 19.03
C ASP A 323 15.10 7.40 20.45
N GLY A 324 16.37 7.45 20.86
CA GLY A 324 16.81 6.93 22.17
C GLY A 324 17.05 5.42 22.23
N HIS A 325 16.69 4.67 21.18
CA HIS A 325 16.96 3.24 21.06
C HIS A 325 18.41 2.97 20.62
N PRO A 326 19.04 1.88 21.12
CA PRO A 326 20.32 1.42 20.60
C PRO A 326 20.22 1.16 19.10
N ALA A 327 21.14 1.72 18.34
CA ALA A 327 21.19 1.53 16.90
C ALA A 327 22.64 1.38 16.42
N VAL A 328 22.80 0.69 15.30
CA VAL A 328 24.06 0.70 14.56
C VAL A 328 23.80 1.05 13.11
N VAL A 329 24.82 1.59 12.48
CA VAL A 329 24.85 1.70 11.04
C VAL A 329 25.96 0.85 10.48
N LEU A 330 25.58 -0.06 9.59
CA LEU A 330 26.47 -0.95 8.88
C LEU A 330 26.77 -0.37 7.51
N THR A 331 28.05 -0.33 7.14
CA THR A 331 28.50 -0.11 5.77
C THR A 331 29.06 -1.42 5.26
N VAL A 332 28.43 -1.94 4.19
CA VAL A 332 28.64 -3.30 3.69
C VAL A 332 29.17 -3.24 2.25
N PRO A 333 30.45 -2.94 2.05
CA PRO A 333 31.04 -3.01 0.72
C PRO A 333 31.20 -4.47 0.27
N SER A 334 30.75 -4.74 -0.95
CA SER A 334 30.96 -5.99 -1.66
C SER A 334 32.25 -5.90 -2.48
N VAL A 335 33.36 -6.42 -1.95
CA VAL A 335 34.68 -6.26 -2.60
C VAL A 335 34.85 -7.28 -3.73
N LYS A 336 34.50 -8.54 -3.47
CA LYS A 336 34.61 -9.65 -4.42
C LYS A 336 33.68 -10.77 -3.98
N THR A 337 32.53 -10.91 -4.64
CA THR A 337 31.61 -12.06 -4.47
C THR A 337 32.23 -13.28 -5.16
N ALA A 338 33.39 -13.73 -4.69
CA ALA A 338 34.09 -14.84 -5.31
C ALA A 338 33.15 -16.06 -5.29
N ASP A 339 32.84 -16.56 -6.48
CA ASP A 339 32.12 -17.80 -6.76
C ASP A 339 30.58 -17.78 -6.69
N CYS A 340 29.91 -16.63 -6.47
CA CYS A 340 28.46 -16.57 -6.67
C CYS A 340 28.09 -16.35 -8.16
N PRO A 341 27.20 -17.18 -8.74
CA PRO A 341 26.61 -16.96 -10.06
C PRO A 341 26.13 -15.52 -10.28
N GLY A 342 26.59 -14.91 -11.37
CA GLY A 342 26.16 -13.56 -11.76
C GLY A 342 26.77 -12.42 -10.93
N ASN A 343 27.79 -12.69 -10.11
CA ASN A 343 28.47 -11.72 -9.25
C ASN A 343 27.50 -11.00 -8.30
N ARG A 344 26.57 -11.75 -7.71
CA ARG A 344 25.56 -11.27 -6.76
C ARG A 344 25.44 -12.20 -5.58
N VAL A 345 25.20 -11.64 -4.40
CA VAL A 345 24.93 -12.35 -3.15
C VAL A 345 23.54 -11.96 -2.70
N ASN A 346 22.66 -12.93 -2.41
CA ASN A 346 21.41 -12.67 -1.70
C ASN A 346 21.78 -12.37 -0.25
N GLU A 347 21.57 -11.12 0.15
CA GLU A 347 22.05 -10.59 1.40
C GLU A 347 21.15 -10.98 2.56
N TRP A 348 19.84 -10.72 2.45
CA TRP A 348 18.84 -11.05 3.44
C TRP A 348 17.44 -11.03 2.80
N THR A 349 16.41 -11.30 3.60
CA THR A 349 15.00 -11.34 3.20
C THR A 349 14.09 -10.95 4.36
N THR A 350 12.80 -10.91 4.09
CA THR A 350 11.74 -10.71 5.08
C THR A 350 11.62 -11.95 5.98
N SER A 351 11.08 -11.79 7.18
CA SER A 351 10.83 -12.89 8.12
C SER A 351 9.62 -13.74 7.71
N ASP A 352 8.64 -13.15 7.00
CA ASP A 352 7.43 -13.85 6.55
C ASP A 352 7.78 -15.04 5.64
N PRO A 353 7.47 -16.29 6.04
CA PRO A 353 7.84 -17.48 5.25
C PRO A 353 7.14 -17.57 3.89
N THR A 354 6.08 -16.80 3.65
CA THR A 354 5.33 -16.79 2.40
C THR A 354 5.88 -15.82 1.36
N ASP A 355 6.71 -14.87 1.78
CA ASP A 355 7.29 -13.85 0.92
C ASP A 355 8.65 -14.29 0.36
N ASN A 356 8.90 -14.00 -0.92
CA ASN A 356 10.12 -14.38 -1.64
C ASN A 356 10.97 -13.17 -2.05
N ILE A 357 10.78 -12.03 -1.39
CA ILE A 357 11.61 -10.85 -1.58
C ILE A 357 13.05 -11.16 -1.22
N ARG A 358 13.95 -10.76 -2.12
CA ARG A 358 15.39 -10.96 -1.97
C ARG A 358 16.05 -9.61 -2.00
N TRP A 359 16.72 -9.27 -0.91
CA TRP A 359 17.75 -8.26 -0.96
C TRP A 359 19.01 -8.89 -1.52
N PHE A 360 19.66 -8.26 -2.49
CA PHE A 360 20.91 -8.75 -3.03
C PHE A 360 21.84 -7.58 -3.34
N LEU A 361 23.14 -7.85 -3.22
CA LEU A 361 24.20 -6.89 -3.52
C LEU A 361 25.05 -7.42 -4.67
N GLY A 362 25.36 -6.55 -5.64
CA GLY A 362 26.30 -6.87 -6.71
C GLY A 362 27.76 -6.72 -6.26
N GLN A 363 28.68 -7.35 -6.98
CA GLN A 363 30.10 -7.08 -6.78
C GLN A 363 30.42 -5.59 -7.05
N GLY A 364 31.08 -4.95 -6.09
CA GLY A 364 31.46 -3.53 -6.14
C GLY A 364 30.39 -2.57 -5.61
N ASP A 365 29.18 -3.06 -5.35
CA ASP A 365 28.15 -2.27 -4.68
C ASP A 365 28.48 -2.13 -3.19
N THR A 366 27.95 -1.10 -2.54
CA THR A 366 28.03 -0.91 -1.10
C THR A 366 26.62 -0.70 -0.59
N ASP A 367 26.24 -1.46 0.44
CA ASP A 367 24.99 -1.23 1.15
C ASP A 367 25.22 -0.45 2.44
N VAL A 368 24.20 0.30 2.85
CA VAL A 368 24.17 1.07 4.08
C VAL A 368 22.89 0.72 4.83
N ILE A 369 23.04 0.08 5.99
CA ILE A 369 21.94 -0.51 6.75
C ILE A 369 21.91 0.12 8.14
N TYR A 370 20.77 0.68 8.52
CA TYR A 370 20.55 1.12 9.90
C TYR A 370 19.76 0.04 10.62
N LEU A 371 20.30 -0.48 11.72
CA LEU A 371 19.63 -1.45 12.58
C LEU A 371 19.28 -0.78 13.90
N VAL A 372 18.04 -0.92 14.33
CA VAL A 372 17.55 -0.36 15.60
C VAL A 372 16.96 -1.48 16.43
N ASP A 373 17.38 -1.57 17.69
CA ASP A 373 16.81 -2.47 18.70
C ASP A 373 15.68 -1.74 19.43
N VAL A 374 14.45 -2.15 19.18
CA VAL A 374 13.23 -1.55 19.74
C VAL A 374 12.57 -2.59 20.62
N ASP A 375 12.86 -2.52 21.92
CA ASP A 375 12.30 -3.40 22.96
C ASP A 375 12.50 -4.90 22.68
N GLY A 376 13.65 -5.28 22.10
CA GLY A 376 13.98 -6.66 21.77
C GLY A 376 13.54 -7.11 20.37
N GLU A 377 12.94 -6.21 19.59
CA GLU A 377 12.66 -6.39 18.16
C GLU A 377 13.72 -5.65 17.31
N LEU A 378 14.02 -6.17 16.12
CA LEU A 378 15.01 -5.58 15.22
C LEU A 378 14.31 -4.88 14.04
N VAL A 379 14.50 -3.57 13.93
CA VAL A 379 14.04 -2.78 12.79
C VAL A 379 15.23 -2.42 11.90
N LEU A 380 15.18 -2.86 10.64
CA LEU A 380 16.14 -2.51 9.60
C LEU A 380 15.59 -1.36 8.78
N LEU A 381 16.35 -0.27 8.62
CA LEU A 381 16.00 0.90 7.84
C LEU A 381 17.07 1.20 6.79
N GLN A 382 16.64 1.55 5.57
CA GLN A 382 17.54 1.96 4.49
C GLN A 382 16.97 3.13 3.69
N TRP A 383 17.83 4.07 3.35
CA TRP A 383 17.51 5.16 2.43
C TRP A 383 18.47 5.06 1.25
N LEU A 384 17.94 4.64 0.11
CA LEU A 384 18.72 4.02 -0.95
C LEU A 384 18.72 4.85 -2.22
N GLY A 385 19.85 4.77 -2.93
CA GLY A 385 19.99 5.08 -4.34
C GLY A 385 21.21 5.95 -4.65
N GLU A 386 21.60 6.00 -5.93
CA GLU A 386 22.90 6.57 -6.36
C GLU A 386 23.12 8.04 -5.96
N ALA A 387 22.03 8.79 -5.73
CA ALA A 387 22.08 10.20 -5.36
C ALA A 387 21.95 10.45 -3.84
N VAL A 388 21.67 9.41 -3.06
CA VAL A 388 21.55 9.52 -1.60
C VAL A 388 22.93 9.72 -1.00
N THR A 389 23.07 10.76 -0.20
CA THR A 389 24.29 11.04 0.55
C THR A 389 24.12 10.61 2.00
N ARG A 390 25.25 10.33 2.66
CA ARG A 390 25.26 10.00 4.09
C ARG A 390 24.56 11.04 4.97
N ALA A 391 24.72 12.32 4.65
CA ALA A 391 24.08 13.41 5.38
C ALA A 391 22.55 13.43 5.16
N GLU A 392 22.08 13.06 3.97
CA GLU A 392 20.66 12.93 3.66
C GLU A 392 20.02 11.78 4.46
N GLU A 393 20.67 10.61 4.51
CA GLU A 393 20.23 9.47 5.33
C GLU A 393 20.12 9.85 6.81
N GLN A 394 21.17 10.47 7.35
CA GLN A 394 21.20 10.88 8.76
C GLN A 394 20.12 11.92 9.06
N THR A 395 19.89 12.87 8.14
CA THR A 395 18.81 13.86 8.28
C THR A 395 17.45 13.18 8.30
N LEU A 396 17.23 12.19 7.42
CA LEU A 396 15.97 11.45 7.36
C LEU A 396 15.75 10.63 8.63
N PHE A 397 16.73 9.81 9.02
CA PHE A 397 16.59 8.91 10.17
C PHE A 397 16.62 9.62 11.51
N ALA A 398 17.14 10.83 11.59
CA ALA A 398 16.96 11.70 12.75
C ALA A 398 15.50 12.12 12.99
N THR A 399 14.60 11.91 12.02
CA THR A 399 13.15 12.18 12.17
C THR A 399 12.32 10.97 12.56
N VAL A 400 12.97 9.80 12.69
CA VAL A 400 12.31 8.57 13.13
C VAL A 400 11.94 8.68 14.60
N HIS A 401 10.69 8.35 14.92
CA HIS A 401 10.23 8.16 16.29
C HIS A 401 9.39 6.90 16.42
N PHE A 402 9.79 5.97 17.28
CA PHE A 402 9.05 4.73 17.50
C PHE A 402 7.83 4.99 18.38
N THR A 403 6.73 4.30 18.09
CA THR A 403 5.46 4.51 18.77
C THR A 403 4.76 3.18 19.04
N ASP A 404 4.44 2.90 20.30
CA ASP A 404 3.62 1.73 20.69
C ASP A 404 2.16 1.89 20.29
N THR A 405 1.70 3.15 20.22
CA THR A 405 0.33 3.52 19.87
C THR A 405 0.36 4.64 18.86
N LEU A 406 -0.67 4.72 18.01
CA LEU A 406 -0.78 5.84 17.10
C LEU A 406 -0.81 7.16 17.88
N PRO A 407 -0.16 8.22 17.38
CA PRO A 407 -0.20 9.54 18.01
C PRO A 407 -1.63 9.97 18.27
N SER A 408 -2.02 9.97 19.54
CA SER A 408 -3.29 10.53 19.97
C SER A 408 -3.07 12.01 20.28
N THR A 409 -3.92 12.87 19.72
CA THR A 409 -4.05 14.24 20.20
C THR A 409 -4.78 14.18 21.55
N THR A 410 -4.10 13.70 22.59
CA THR A 410 -4.60 13.91 23.95
C THR A 410 -4.42 15.40 24.24
N PRO A 411 -5.49 16.15 24.52
CA PRO A 411 -5.41 17.60 24.78
C PRO A 411 -4.61 17.93 26.04
#